data_AF-A0A392S387-F1
#
_entry.id   AF-A0A392S387-F1
#
_cell.length_a   1.000
_cell.length_b   1.000
_cell.length_c   1.000
_cell.angle_alpha   90.00
_cell.angle_beta   90.00
_cell.angle_gamma   90.00
#
_symmetry.space_group_name_H-M   'P 1'
#
loop_
_entity.id
_entity.type
_entity.pdbx_description
1 polymer ?
#
loop_
_entity_poly.entity_id
_entity_poly.type
_entity_poly.pdbx_seq_one_letter_code
_entity_poly.pdbx_strand_id
1 'polypeptide(L)'
;MHQFFENVIDVAPDGHCGFRAVAGLIGDKKEADFQLIRLDLSIELRARKKRYIQLYGGVERYNQVEHALVPDKIGRALEDMWMIMPDMGF
;
A
#
# COMPACT_ATOMS: atom_id res chain seq x y z
N MET A 1 -2.18 -11.97 -22.75
CA MET A 1 -3.10 -10.99 -22.14
C MET A 1 -4.42 -11.71 -21.92
N HIS A 2 -4.85 -11.87 -20.66
CA HIS A 2 -6.13 -12.53 -20.32
C HIS A 2 -7.29 -11.60 -20.69
N GLN A 3 -8.46 -12.12 -21.01
CA GLN A 3 -9.61 -11.32 -21.46
C GLN A 3 -10.10 -10.25 -20.46
N PHE A 4 -9.62 -10.29 -19.20
CA PHE A 4 -10.01 -9.39 -18.12
C PHE A 4 -8.90 -8.42 -17.67
N PHE A 5 -7.70 -8.50 -18.25
CA PHE A 5 -6.59 -7.61 -17.91
C PHE A 5 -6.15 -6.83 -19.14
N GLU A 6 -6.47 -5.54 -19.17
CA GLU A 6 -6.12 -4.64 -20.27
C GLU A 6 -4.67 -4.17 -20.18
N ASN A 7 -4.18 -3.89 -18.97
CA ASN A 7 -2.82 -3.39 -18.74
C ASN A 7 -2.16 -4.12 -17.56
N VAL A 8 -0.89 -4.47 -17.73
CA VAL A 8 -0.01 -5.01 -16.69
C VAL A 8 1.22 -4.12 -16.63
N ILE A 9 1.52 -3.61 -15.43
CA ILE A 9 2.68 -2.75 -15.19
C ILE A 9 3.64 -3.54 -14.30
N ASP A 10 4.80 -3.86 -14.84
CA ASP A 10 5.89 -4.42 -14.06
C ASP A 10 6.56 -3.29 -13.26
N VAL A 11 6.81 -3.56 -11.98
CA VAL A 11 7.54 -2.67 -11.06
C VAL A 11 8.69 -3.43 -10.43
N ALA A 12 9.63 -2.72 -9.79
CA ALA A 12 10.74 -3.38 -9.12
C ALA A 12 10.26 -4.44 -8.10
N PRO A 13 10.84 -5.66 -8.09
CA PRO A 13 10.39 -6.77 -7.25
C PRO A 13 10.95 -6.65 -5.81
N ASP A 14 10.81 -5.49 -5.21
CA ASP A 14 11.24 -5.20 -3.83
C ASP A 14 10.02 -5.09 -2.89
N GLY A 15 10.29 -4.85 -1.60
CA GLY A 15 9.26 -4.73 -0.57
C GLY A 15 8.37 -3.49 -0.71
N HIS A 16 8.55 -2.70 -1.76
CA HIS A 16 7.75 -1.53 -2.06
C HIS A 16 6.92 -1.70 -3.33
N CYS A 17 6.88 -2.88 -3.95
CA CYS A 17 6.17 -3.13 -5.21
C CYS A 17 4.71 -2.64 -5.19
N GLY A 18 3.99 -2.79 -4.07
CA GLY A 18 2.63 -2.24 -3.91
C GLY A 18 2.59 -0.71 -4.03
N PHE A 19 3.46 0.01 -3.31
CA PHE A 19 3.54 1.47 -3.38
C PHE A 19 4.04 1.96 -4.75
N ARG A 20 4.97 1.22 -5.36
CA ARG A 20 5.49 1.46 -6.71
C ARG A 20 4.40 1.33 -7.77
N ALA A 21 3.56 0.29 -7.66
CA ALA A 21 2.41 0.11 -8.54
C ALA A 21 1.42 1.26 -8.41
N VAL A 22 1.07 1.67 -7.17
CA VAL A 22 0.21 2.84 -6.94
C VAL A 22 0.85 4.12 -7.51
N ALA A 23 2.15 4.32 -7.32
CA ALA A 23 2.86 5.48 -7.84
C ALA A 23 2.82 5.53 -9.37
N GLY A 24 3.04 4.41 -10.05
CA GLY A 24 2.99 4.31 -11.51
C GLY A 24 1.59 4.49 -12.12
N LEU A 25 0.53 4.34 -11.32
CA LEU A 25 -0.86 4.56 -11.73
C LEU A 25 -1.35 5.99 -11.47
N ILE A 26 -0.68 6.75 -10.61
CA ILE A 26 -1.02 8.16 -10.35
C ILE A 26 -0.35 9.01 -11.42
N GLY A 27 -1.15 9.69 -12.24
CA GLY A 27 -0.72 10.27 -13.52
C GLY A 27 0.55 11.14 -13.50
N ASP A 28 0.78 11.90 -12.44
CA ASP A 28 1.95 12.78 -12.33
C ASP A 28 3.13 12.16 -11.55
N LYS A 29 2.96 10.95 -11.02
CA LYS A 29 3.97 10.26 -10.20
C LYS A 29 4.66 9.18 -11.03
N LYS A 30 5.93 8.94 -10.74
CA LYS A 30 6.72 7.84 -11.30
C LYS A 30 6.80 6.72 -10.27
N GLU A 31 7.12 5.52 -10.71
CA GLU A 31 7.38 4.39 -9.81
C GLU A 31 8.38 4.73 -8.69
N ALA A 32 9.41 5.53 -9.02
CA ALA A 32 10.43 6.00 -8.07
C ALA A 32 9.87 6.88 -6.94
N ASP A 33 8.66 7.44 -7.10
CA ASP A 33 7.98 8.27 -6.11
C ASP A 33 7.19 7.45 -5.08
N PHE A 34 7.39 6.12 -5.04
CA PHE A 34 6.74 5.21 -4.09
C PHE A 34 6.89 5.64 -2.62
N GLN A 35 7.99 6.32 -2.28
CA GLN A 35 8.21 6.85 -0.92
C GLN A 35 7.19 7.93 -0.55
N LEU A 36 6.78 8.75 -1.52
CA LEU A 36 5.74 9.77 -1.32
C LEU A 36 4.38 9.11 -1.13
N ILE A 37 4.05 8.07 -1.90
CA ILE A 37 2.81 7.29 -1.69
C ILE A 37 2.74 6.77 -0.26
N ARG A 38 3.81 6.13 0.20
CA ARG A 38 3.90 5.56 1.55
C ARG A 38 3.75 6.64 2.64
N LEU A 39 4.36 7.81 2.43
CA LEU A 39 4.24 8.94 3.34
C LEU A 39 2.80 9.48 3.36
N ASP A 40 2.20 9.72 2.20
CA ASP A 40 0.83 10.23 2.05
C ASP A 40 -0.17 9.30 2.75
N LEU A 41 -0.05 7.98 2.53
CA LEU A 41 -0.88 6.96 3.20
C LEU A 41 -0.70 6.98 4.72
N SER A 42 0.54 7.11 5.19
CA SER A 42 0.83 7.15 6.64
C SER A 42 0.21 8.39 7.30
N ILE A 43 0.26 9.54 6.63
CA ILE A 43 -0.35 10.79 7.11
C ILE A 43 -1.87 10.64 7.15
N GLU A 44 -2.47 10.12 6.09
CA GLU A 44 -3.92 9.98 5.95
C GLU A 44 -4.49 8.99 6.98
N LEU A 45 -3.86 7.82 7.13
CA LEU A 45 -4.22 6.79 8.10
C LEU A 45 -4.24 7.35 9.53
N ARG A 46 -3.19 8.09 9.91
CA ARG A 46 -3.06 8.71 11.24
C ARG A 46 -4.04 9.86 11.45
N ALA A 47 -4.20 10.72 10.45
CA ALA A 47 -5.12 11.85 10.51
C ALA A 47 -6.58 11.39 10.67
N ARG A 48 -6.93 10.21 10.14
CA ARG A 48 -8.27 9.64 10.20
C ARG A 48 -8.37 8.39 11.05
N LYS A 49 -7.49 8.23 12.05
CA LYS A 49 -7.37 7.04 12.90
C LYS A 49 -8.72 6.48 13.39
N LYS A 50 -9.61 7.33 13.92
CA LYS A 50 -10.93 6.88 14.41
C LYS A 50 -11.78 6.21 13.31
N ARG A 51 -11.77 6.78 12.10
CA ARG A 51 -12.50 6.25 10.94
C ARG A 51 -11.92 4.91 10.51
N TYR A 52 -10.59 4.81 10.46
CA TYR A 52 -9.92 3.57 10.07
C TYR A 52 -10.03 2.45 11.11
N ILE A 53 -9.97 2.76 12.40
CA ILE A 53 -10.26 1.77 13.46
C ILE A 53 -11.67 1.19 13.27
N GLN A 54 -12.65 2.04 12.96
CA GLN A 54 -14.01 1.59 12.71
C GLN A 54 -14.11 0.75 11.43
N LEU A 55 -13.45 1.18 10.35
CA LEU A 55 -13.41 0.46 9.07
C LEU A 55 -12.78 -0.93 9.22
N TYR A 56 -11.69 -1.02 9.97
CA TYR A 56 -10.93 -2.25 10.18
C TYR A 56 -11.50 -3.14 11.29
N GLY A 57 -12.57 -2.72 11.95
CA GLY A 57 -13.22 -3.48 13.02
C GLY A 57 -12.42 -3.54 14.32
N GLY A 58 -11.39 -2.72 14.51
CA GLY A 58 -10.63 -2.69 15.76
C GLY A 58 -9.28 -2.00 15.72
N VAL A 59 -8.75 -1.70 16.91
CA VAL A 59 -7.43 -1.07 17.10
C VAL A 59 -6.29 -2.02 16.71
N GLU A 60 -6.47 -3.33 16.95
CA GLU A 60 -5.45 -4.33 16.63
C GLU A 60 -5.17 -4.36 15.12
N ARG A 61 -6.23 -4.48 14.31
CA ARG A 61 -6.10 -4.48 12.84
C ARG A 61 -5.53 -3.15 12.33
N TYR A 62 -5.97 -2.03 12.90
CA TYR A 62 -5.40 -0.71 12.59
C TYR A 62 -3.88 -0.68 12.83
N ASN A 63 -3.40 -1.19 13.96
CA ASN A 63 -1.97 -1.19 14.26
C ASN A 63 -1.17 -2.09 13.31
N GLN A 64 -1.74 -3.23 12.89
CA GLN A 64 -1.12 -4.10 11.88
C GLN A 64 -0.97 -3.38 10.53
N VAL A 65 -2.03 -2.70 10.07
CA VAL A 65 -1.98 -1.91 8.82
C VAL A 65 -0.99 -0.75 8.93
N GLU A 66 -0.98 -0.03 10.06
CA GLU A 66 -0.01 1.05 10.30
C GLU A 66 1.44 0.53 10.27
N HIS A 67 1.69 -0.64 10.87
CA HIS A 67 3.01 -1.27 10.86
C HIS A 67 3.40 -1.74 9.45
N ALA A 68 2.47 -2.29 8.68
CA ALA A 68 2.70 -2.73 7.30
C ALA A 68 3.14 -1.60 6.34
N LEU A 69 2.77 -0.34 6.63
CA LEU A 69 3.23 0.83 5.88
C LEU A 69 4.73 1.15 6.08
N VAL A 70 5.39 0.52 7.05
CA VAL A 70 6.81 0.72 7.33
C VAL A 70 7.52 -0.65 7.29
N PRO A 71 7.92 -1.13 6.10
CA PRO A 71 8.62 -2.41 6.02
C PRO A 71 9.96 -2.34 6.74
N ASP A 72 10.18 -3.24 7.70
CA ASP A 72 11.36 -3.29 8.58
C ASP A 72 12.66 -3.69 7.86
N LYS A 73 12.57 -4.23 6.63
CA LYS A 73 13.72 -4.76 5.89
C LYS A 73 13.74 -4.27 4.46
N ILE A 74 14.93 -3.89 3.99
CA ILE A 74 15.23 -3.67 2.58
C ILE A 74 15.38 -5.06 1.94
N GLY A 75 14.32 -5.56 1.33
CA GLY A 75 14.24 -6.90 0.75
C GLY A 75 12.87 -7.13 0.11
N ARG A 76 12.58 -8.35 -0.36
CA ARG A 76 11.23 -8.69 -0.82
C ARG A 76 10.24 -8.50 0.32
N ALA A 77 9.06 -7.94 0.04
CA ALA A 77 7.99 -7.89 1.03
C ALA A 77 7.63 -9.32 1.43
N LEU A 78 7.54 -9.56 2.75
CA LEU A 78 6.99 -10.80 3.27
C LEU A 78 5.52 -10.91 2.83
N GLU A 79 5.03 -12.13 2.62
CA GLU A 79 3.67 -12.38 2.11
C GLU A 79 2.58 -11.77 2.99
N ASP A 80 2.78 -11.76 4.30
CA ASP A 80 1.90 -11.14 5.29
C ASP A 80 1.93 -9.60 5.28
N MET A 81 2.92 -9.01 4.59
CA MET A 81 3.11 -7.57 4.43
C MET A 81 2.78 -7.11 3.00
N TRP A 82 2.18 -7.99 2.17
CA TRP A 82 1.73 -7.60 0.84
C TRP A 82 0.54 -6.66 0.92
N MET A 83 0.50 -5.70 0.01
CA MET A 83 -0.62 -4.78 -0.12
C MET A 83 -1.83 -5.55 -0.67
N ILE A 84 -2.78 -5.87 0.20
CA ILE A 84 -4.02 -6.58 -0.16
C ILE A 84 -5.20 -5.61 -0.21
N MET A 85 -5.94 -5.64 -1.32
CA MET A 85 -7.09 -4.77 -1.61
C MET A 85 -8.42 -5.28 -1.00
N PRO A 86 -8.50 -5.53 0.31
CA PRO A 86 -9.68 -5.01 1.01
C PRO A 86 -9.34 -4.24 2.30
N ASP A 87 -8.07 -4.20 2.70
CA ASP A 87 -7.64 -3.41 3.87
C ASP A 87 -7.65 -1.91 3.60
N MET A 88 -7.90 -1.46 2.36
CA MET A 88 -8.13 -0.04 2.06
C MET A 88 -9.61 0.31 1.87
N GLY A 89 -10.52 -0.64 2.10
CA GLY A 89 -11.97 -0.45 1.94
C GLY A 89 -12.43 -0.22 0.50
N PHE A 90 -13.69 -0.56 0.24
CA PHE A 90 -14.48 -0.02 -0.87
C PHE A 90 -15.14 1.30 -0.41
#